data_AF-A0A651GR10-F1
#
_entry.id   AF-A0A651GR10-F1
#
_cell.length_a   1.000
_cell.length_b   1.000
_cell.length_c   1.000
_cell.angle_alpha   90.00
_cell.angle_beta   90.00
_cell.angle_gamma   90.00
#
_symmetry.space_group_name_H-M   'P 1'
#
loop_
_entity.id
_entity.type
_entity.pdbx_description
1 polymer ?
#
loop_
_entity_poly.entity_id
_entity_poly.type
_entity_poly.pdbx_seq_one_letter_code
_entity_poly.pdbx_strand_id
1 'polypeptide(L)'
;MIKYSKSLSLIGAVLLIASALMINCSGEPEAEPIAEAAIPQDIDTINFTVLRQWRPNDNPAALGLEVLIDEEEATYENIIQMVRELGSDAQIALIRVFQDEAAWRESRTTNHTEIYERGYLAFYIQNRTNSGAYRGLHEIRWFQQEGQLEELEGTTTQFFH
;
A
#
# COMPACT_ATOMS: atom_id res chain seq x y z
N MET A 1 13.93 -49.00 19.95
CA MET A 1 12.71 -49.84 20.13
C MET A 1 11.67 -48.92 20.76
N ILE A 2 10.49 -48.62 20.21
CA ILE A 2 9.56 -49.33 19.34
C ILE A 2 9.03 -48.33 18.28
N LYS A 3 8.85 -48.83 17.06
CA LYS A 3 8.28 -48.16 15.87
C LYS A 3 6.76 -48.37 15.84
N TYR A 4 5.99 -47.38 15.40
CA TYR A 4 4.67 -47.51 14.77
C TYR A 4 4.41 -46.26 13.92
N SER A 5 3.54 -46.26 12.93
CA SER A 5 3.45 -47.03 11.68
C SER A 5 2.50 -46.22 10.79
N LYS A 6 2.79 -46.23 9.49
CA LYS A 6 2.05 -45.65 8.36
C LYS A 6 0.54 -45.93 8.36
N SER A 7 -0.23 -45.03 7.71
CA SER A 7 -1.20 -45.44 6.68
C SER A 7 -1.69 -44.27 5.82
N LEU A 8 -1.45 -44.40 4.50
CA LEU A 8 -2.06 -43.66 3.40
C LEU A 8 -3.60 -43.86 3.36
N SER A 9 -4.33 -42.91 2.78
CA SER A 9 -5.41 -43.26 1.85
C SER A 9 -5.48 -42.27 0.70
N LEU A 10 -5.23 -42.81 -0.49
CA LEU A 10 -5.58 -42.27 -1.81
C LEU A 10 -7.09 -42.53 -2.06
N ILE A 11 -7.59 -42.13 -3.24
CA ILE A 11 -8.95 -42.26 -3.83
C ILE A 11 -9.74 -40.94 -3.71
N GLY A 12 -10.27 -40.33 -4.77
CA GLY A 12 -10.42 -40.79 -6.14
C GLY A 12 -10.77 -39.64 -7.08
N ALA A 13 -10.44 -39.87 -8.35
CA ALA A 13 -10.72 -39.00 -9.46
C ALA A 13 -12.13 -39.23 -10.04
N VAL A 14 -12.50 -38.30 -10.93
CA VAL A 14 -13.51 -38.39 -12.00
C VAL A 14 -14.94 -38.02 -11.62
N LEU A 15 -15.41 -36.87 -12.11
CA LEU A 15 -16.66 -36.84 -12.85
C LEU A 15 -16.64 -35.78 -13.97
N LEU A 16 -16.79 -36.28 -15.19
CA LEU A 16 -17.01 -35.59 -16.46
C LEU A 16 -18.52 -35.37 -16.60
N ILE A 17 -18.98 -34.13 -16.84
CA ILE A 17 -20.26 -33.91 -17.53
C ILE A 17 -20.08 -32.74 -18.50
N ALA A 18 -20.01 -33.08 -19.79
CA ALA A 18 -20.32 -32.18 -20.89
C ALA A 18 -21.85 -32.12 -21.04
N SER A 19 -22.40 -30.94 -21.33
CA SER A 19 -23.55 -30.76 -22.22
C SER A 19 -23.75 -29.29 -22.54
N ALA A 20 -23.58 -28.96 -23.81
CA ALA A 20 -24.01 -27.72 -24.42
C ALA A 20 -25.54 -27.72 -24.59
N LEU A 21 -26.19 -26.57 -24.47
CA LEU A 21 -27.29 -26.22 -25.36
C LEU A 21 -27.46 -24.70 -25.47
N MET A 22 -27.44 -24.26 -26.72
CA MET A 22 -27.79 -22.93 -27.22
C MET A 22 -29.29 -22.68 -27.02
N ILE A 23 -29.66 -21.50 -26.52
CA ILE A 23 -30.91 -20.83 -26.90
C ILE A 23 -30.62 -19.35 -27.14
N ASN A 24 -30.77 -19.00 -28.41
CA ASN A 24 -30.85 -17.69 -29.03
C ASN A 24 -32.18 -17.01 -28.64
N CYS A 25 -32.19 -15.71 -28.29
CA CYS A 25 -33.06 -14.69 -28.90
C CYS A 25 -33.21 -13.40 -28.05
N SER A 26 -32.85 -12.29 -28.72
CA SER A 26 -33.64 -11.05 -28.88
C SER A 26 -33.64 -10.01 -27.76
N GLY A 27 -33.09 -8.84 -28.10
CA GLY A 27 -33.46 -7.55 -27.53
C GLY A 27 -32.26 -6.65 -27.26
N GLU A 28 -31.78 -5.95 -28.28
CA GLU A 28 -30.91 -4.77 -28.12
C GLU A 28 -31.66 -3.67 -27.37
N PRO A 29 -31.16 -3.18 -26.22
CA PRO A 29 -31.33 -1.79 -25.86
C PRO A 29 -30.19 -1.00 -26.49
N GLU A 30 -30.53 -0.08 -27.40
CA GLU A 30 -29.60 0.95 -27.87
C GLU A 30 -29.08 1.70 -26.64
N ALA A 31 -27.82 1.45 -26.30
CA ALA A 31 -27.13 2.14 -25.23
C ALA A 31 -26.93 3.59 -25.68
N GLU A 32 -27.54 4.53 -24.95
CA GLU A 32 -27.19 5.94 -25.09
C GLU A 32 -25.67 6.12 -24.88
N PRO A 33 -24.98 6.95 -25.67
CA PRO A 33 -23.55 7.19 -25.51
C PRO A 33 -23.33 7.95 -24.21
N ILE A 34 -23.15 7.21 -23.12
CA ILE A 34 -22.66 7.78 -21.87
C ILE A 34 -21.23 8.17 -22.16
N ALA A 35 -20.99 9.48 -22.11
CA ALA A 35 -19.70 10.12 -22.33
C ALA A 35 -18.57 9.26 -21.77
N GLU A 36 -17.65 8.89 -22.67
CA GLU A 36 -16.39 8.25 -22.34
C GLU A 36 -15.64 9.18 -21.39
N ALA A 37 -15.87 9.01 -20.10
CA ALA A 37 -14.96 9.44 -19.08
C ALA A 37 -13.71 8.59 -19.30
N ALA A 38 -12.82 9.09 -20.14
CA ALA A 38 -11.47 8.60 -20.26
C ALA A 38 -10.83 8.72 -18.88
N ILE A 39 -10.88 7.63 -18.11
CA ILE A 39 -10.00 7.43 -16.98
C ILE A 39 -8.64 7.15 -17.62
N PRO A 40 -7.63 8.02 -17.43
CA PRO A 40 -6.30 7.80 -18.00
C PRO A 40 -5.79 6.41 -17.62
N GLN A 41 -5.27 5.74 -18.63
CA GLN A 41 -4.75 4.38 -18.58
C GLN A 41 -3.40 4.33 -17.83
N ASP A 42 -3.08 3.15 -17.30
CA ASP A 42 -1.83 2.72 -16.64
C ASP A 42 -1.66 3.04 -15.14
N ILE A 43 -2.25 2.20 -14.28
CA ILE A 43 -1.67 1.89 -12.95
C ILE A 43 -0.85 0.61 -13.13
N ASP A 44 0.33 0.76 -13.72
CA ASP A 44 1.37 -0.27 -13.72
C ASP A 44 2.55 0.26 -12.86
N THR A 45 2.50 -0.13 -11.60
CA THR A 45 3.66 -0.38 -10.71
C THR A 45 4.55 0.81 -10.33
N ILE A 46 4.09 1.67 -9.41
CA ILE A 46 5.02 2.51 -8.62
C ILE A 46 6.06 1.56 -8.01
N ASN A 47 7.32 1.71 -8.39
CA ASN A 47 8.39 0.83 -7.93
C ASN A 47 8.81 1.26 -6.52
N PHE A 48 8.63 0.34 -5.56
CA PHE A 48 9.10 0.53 -4.20
C PHE A 48 9.65 -0.77 -3.62
N THR A 49 10.55 -0.63 -2.65
CA THR A 49 11.09 -1.73 -1.87
C THR A 49 10.65 -1.61 -0.41
N VAL A 50 10.16 -2.71 0.17
CA VAL A 50 9.86 -2.75 1.61
C VAL A 50 11.15 -2.95 2.40
N LEU A 51 11.56 -1.95 3.17
CA LEU A 51 12.74 -2.01 4.03
C LEU A 51 12.43 -2.66 5.38
N ARG A 52 11.22 -2.46 5.90
CA ARG A 52 10.76 -3.03 7.17
C ARG A 52 9.24 -3.15 7.21
N GLN A 53 8.77 -4.23 7.84
CA GLN A 53 7.36 -4.41 8.19
C GLN A 53 7.23 -4.75 9.69
N TRP A 54 6.23 -4.18 10.36
CA TRP A 54 5.89 -4.50 11.75
C TRP A 54 4.40 -4.29 12.04
N ARG A 55 3.97 -4.65 13.26
CA ARG A 55 2.62 -4.40 13.78
C ARG A 55 2.65 -3.36 14.88
N PRO A 56 2.15 -2.12 14.65
CA PRO A 56 2.04 -1.11 15.69
C PRO A 56 1.30 -1.64 16.93
N ASN A 57 1.93 -1.55 18.10
CA ASN A 57 1.39 -2.04 19.38
C ASN A 57 0.93 -3.51 19.37
N ASP A 58 1.61 -4.37 18.59
CA ASP A 58 1.25 -5.78 18.39
C ASP A 58 -0.18 -6.03 17.89
N ASN A 59 -0.84 -5.00 17.35
CA ASN A 59 -2.21 -5.10 16.86
C ASN A 59 -2.24 -5.87 15.53
N PRO A 60 -2.97 -7.00 15.42
CA PRO A 60 -3.06 -7.78 14.19
C PRO A 60 -3.76 -7.05 13.03
N ALA A 61 -4.56 -6.02 13.32
CA ALA A 61 -5.23 -5.18 12.33
C ALA A 61 -4.45 -3.90 11.98
N ALA A 62 -3.21 -3.77 12.49
CA ALA A 62 -2.35 -2.64 12.22
C ALA A 62 -1.20 -3.01 11.27
N LEU A 63 -0.84 -2.07 10.41
CA LEU A 63 0.23 -2.15 9.44
C LEU A 63 1.28 -1.08 9.75
N GLY A 64 2.51 -1.50 9.94
CA GLY A 64 3.67 -0.62 9.99
C GLY A 64 4.60 -0.94 8.84
N LEU A 65 4.94 0.04 8.01
CA LEU A 65 5.86 -0.10 6.89
C LEU A 65 6.89 1.02 6.86
N GLU A 66 8.12 0.66 6.49
CA GLU A 66 9.14 1.59 6.00
C GLU A 66 9.47 1.14 4.58
N VAL A 67 9.33 2.03 3.61
CA VAL A 67 9.52 1.73 2.18
C VAL A 67 10.55 2.67 1.57
N LEU A 68 11.25 2.17 0.57
CA LEU A 68 12.11 2.92 -0.34
C LEU A 68 11.34 3.11 -1.65
N ILE A 69 11.20 4.34 -2.13
CA ILE A 69 10.65 4.66 -3.45
C ILE A 69 11.78 5.19 -4.33
N ASP A 70 11.77 4.84 -5.62
CA ASP A 70 12.77 5.35 -6.55
C ASP A 70 12.61 6.86 -6.77
N GLU A 71 13.73 7.55 -7.00
CA GLU A 71 13.76 9.03 -7.12
C GLU A 71 12.80 9.54 -8.21
N GLU A 72 12.77 8.86 -9.37
CA GLU A 72 11.90 9.19 -10.50
C GLU A 72 10.40 9.01 -10.18
N GLU A 73 10.08 8.12 -9.23
CA GLU A 73 8.71 7.81 -8.81
C GLU A 73 8.26 8.62 -7.60
N ALA A 74 9.17 9.31 -6.91
CA ALA A 74 8.95 9.99 -5.63
C ALA A 74 8.18 11.33 -5.76
N THR A 75 7.13 11.36 -6.57
CA THR A 75 6.25 12.52 -6.77
C THR A 75 5.15 12.59 -5.70
N TYR A 76 4.55 13.78 -5.54
CA TYR A 76 3.44 14.00 -4.61
C TYR A 76 2.28 13.02 -4.85
N GLU A 77 1.84 12.91 -6.10
CA GLU A 77 0.72 12.06 -6.52
C GLU A 77 1.03 10.57 -6.29
N ASN A 78 2.21 10.12 -6.69
CA ASN A 78 2.62 8.72 -6.53
C ASN A 78 2.72 8.32 -5.06
N ILE A 79 3.32 9.17 -4.21
CA ILE A 79 3.42 8.89 -2.78
C ILE A 79 2.02 8.80 -2.16
N ILE A 80 1.12 9.72 -2.50
CA ILE A 80 -0.28 9.68 -2.04
C ILE A 80 -0.96 8.39 -2.46
N GLN A 81 -0.86 8.03 -3.74
CA GLN A 81 -1.49 6.82 -4.27
C GLN A 81 -0.94 5.58 -3.56
N MET A 82 0.39 5.44 -3.52
CA MET A 82 1.08 4.29 -2.93
C MET A 82 0.69 4.09 -1.46
N VAL A 83 0.74 5.12 -0.62
CA VAL A 83 0.44 4.94 0.82
C VAL A 83 -1.04 4.66 1.08
N ARG A 84 -1.95 5.20 0.25
CA ARG A 84 -3.38 4.91 0.34
C ARG A 84 -3.67 3.46 -0.01
N GLU A 85 -3.08 2.96 -1.08
CA GLU A 85 -3.23 1.56 -1.51
C GLU A 85 -2.67 0.61 -0.45
N LEU A 86 -1.43 0.84 0.01
CA LEU A 86 -0.79 0.05 1.06
C LEU A 86 -1.57 0.05 2.37
N GLY A 87 -2.16 1.19 2.75
CA GLY A 87 -2.92 1.35 3.99
C GLY A 87 -4.40 0.97 3.91
N SER A 88 -4.92 0.66 2.72
CA SER A 88 -6.36 0.57 2.45
C SER A 88 -7.12 -0.42 3.35
N ASP A 89 -6.53 -1.60 3.57
CA ASP A 89 -7.11 -2.71 4.33
C ASP A 89 -6.85 -2.65 5.85
N ALA A 90 -5.92 -1.80 6.29
CA ALA A 90 -5.52 -1.73 7.70
C ALA A 90 -6.42 -0.77 8.50
N GLN A 91 -6.79 -1.15 9.74
CA GLN A 91 -7.48 -0.21 10.64
C GLN A 91 -6.53 0.90 11.09
N ILE A 92 -5.26 0.56 11.27
CA ILE A 92 -4.18 1.48 11.60
C ILE A 92 -3.05 1.24 10.59
N ALA A 93 -2.61 2.27 9.88
CA ALA A 93 -1.46 2.21 8.99
C ALA A 93 -0.46 3.32 9.37
N LEU A 94 0.80 2.94 9.57
CA LEU A 94 1.93 3.84 9.77
C LEU A 94 2.97 3.53 8.69
N ILE A 95 3.09 4.38 7.68
CA ILE A 95 3.97 4.14 6.54
C ILE A 95 4.96 5.28 6.43
N ARG A 96 6.26 4.97 6.53
CA ARG A 96 7.35 5.92 6.31
C ARG A 96 7.95 5.69 4.93
N VAL A 97 8.12 6.76 4.17
CA VAL A 97 8.61 6.72 2.80
C VAL A 97 9.97 7.39 2.75
N PHE A 98 10.95 6.68 2.21
CA PHE A 98 12.31 7.15 1.99
C PHE A 98 12.64 7.08 0.50
N GLN A 99 13.50 7.97 0.00
CA GLN A 99 14.11 7.84 -1.34
C GLN A 99 15.56 7.32 -1.28
N ASP A 100 16.16 7.29 -0.09
CA ASP A 100 17.53 6.84 0.13
C ASP A 100 17.60 5.85 1.29
N GLU A 101 18.22 4.68 1.05
CA GLU A 101 18.47 3.69 2.09
C GLU A 101 19.40 4.22 3.19
N ALA A 102 20.32 5.13 2.86
CA ALA A 102 21.17 5.80 3.84
C ALA A 102 20.35 6.69 4.78
N ALA A 103 19.37 7.43 4.26
CA ALA A 103 18.44 8.22 5.08
C ALA A 103 17.62 7.33 6.03
N TRP A 104 17.15 6.18 5.54
CA TRP A 104 16.50 5.18 6.38
C TRP A 104 17.42 4.66 7.49
N ARG A 105 18.71 4.41 7.21
CA ARG A 105 19.67 4.01 8.24
C ARG A 105 19.89 5.13 9.26
N GLU A 106 20.04 6.38 8.81
CA GLU A 106 20.21 7.55 9.68
C GLU A 106 18.99 7.82 10.56
N SER A 107 17.77 7.50 10.10
CA SER A 107 16.53 7.62 10.87
C SER A 107 16.50 6.81 12.17
N ARG A 108 17.48 5.92 12.37
CA ARG A 108 17.65 5.09 13.57
C ARG A 108 18.71 5.64 14.52
N THR A 109 19.42 6.67 14.09
CA THR A 109 20.43 7.37 14.88
C THR A 109 19.84 8.66 15.44
N THR A 110 20.55 9.30 16.35
CA THR A 110 20.14 10.61 16.89
C THR A 110 20.64 11.80 16.07
N ASN A 111 21.51 11.55 15.08
CA ASN A 111 22.14 12.59 14.28
C ASN A 111 21.55 12.53 12.88
N HIS A 112 20.63 13.44 12.59
CA HIS A 112 20.11 13.63 11.24
C HIS A 112 21.06 14.56 10.47
N THR A 113 21.53 14.09 9.32
CA THR A 113 22.39 14.89 8.42
C THR A 113 21.60 15.31 7.18
N GLU A 114 22.25 16.03 6.27
CA GLU A 114 21.72 16.35 4.94
C GLU A 114 21.17 15.11 4.21
N ILE A 115 21.76 13.93 4.44
CA ILE A 115 21.27 12.67 3.84
C ILE A 115 19.86 12.35 4.33
N TYR A 116 19.61 12.49 5.64
CA TYR A 116 18.27 12.29 6.20
C TYR A 116 17.28 13.34 5.70
N GLU A 117 17.70 14.60 5.68
CA GLU A 117 16.92 15.76 5.25
C GLU A 117 16.48 15.64 3.77
N ARG A 118 17.35 15.11 2.92
CA ARG A 118 17.05 14.83 1.51
C ARG A 118 16.26 13.55 1.31
N GLY A 119 16.52 12.53 2.14
CA GLY A 119 16.05 11.18 1.85
C GLY A 119 14.76 10.76 2.53
N TYR A 120 14.28 11.47 3.56
CA TYR A 120 13.02 11.15 4.24
C TYR A 120 11.86 11.98 3.72
N LEU A 121 10.97 11.34 2.95
CA LEU A 121 9.95 12.05 2.20
C LEU A 121 8.70 12.33 3.01
N ALA A 122 8.12 11.27 3.59
CA ALA A 122 6.77 11.32 4.10
C ALA A 122 6.50 10.32 5.23
N PHE A 123 5.57 10.69 6.10
CA PHE A 123 4.97 9.80 7.08
C PHE A 123 3.45 9.79 6.92
N TYR A 124 2.93 8.69 6.39
CA TYR A 124 1.50 8.43 6.32
C TYR A 124 0.99 7.81 7.60
N ILE A 125 -0.14 8.33 8.06
CA ILE A 125 -0.81 7.94 9.28
C ILE A 125 -2.29 7.73 8.94
N GLN A 126 -2.77 6.51 9.14
CA GLN A 126 -4.18 6.20 9.18
C GLN A 126 -4.50 5.53 10.51
N ASN A 127 -5.53 6.01 11.20
CA ASN A 127 -6.10 5.34 12.36
C ASN A 127 -7.62 5.53 12.31
N ARG A 128 -8.31 4.54 11.74
CA ARG A 128 -9.77 4.45 11.65
C ARG A 128 -10.42 4.04 12.99
N THR A 129 -9.61 3.85 14.03
CA THR A 129 -10.10 3.54 15.38
C THR A 129 -10.29 4.82 16.19
N ASN A 130 -11.20 4.76 17.17
CA ASN A 130 -11.42 5.85 18.13
C ASN A 130 -10.50 5.76 19.36
N SER A 131 -9.29 5.22 19.20
CA SER A 131 -8.38 4.97 20.32
C SER A 131 -6.89 5.08 19.95
N GLY A 132 -6.05 5.19 20.98
CA GLY A 132 -4.60 5.15 20.85
C GLY A 132 -3.95 6.44 20.33
N ALA A 133 -2.65 6.35 20.05
CA ALA A 133 -1.92 7.40 19.37
C ALA A 133 -2.51 7.62 17.97
N TYR A 134 -2.52 8.87 17.51
CA TYR A 134 -3.02 9.25 16.18
C TYR A 134 -4.51 8.98 15.94
N ARG A 135 -5.33 8.86 17.00
CA ARG A 135 -6.78 8.63 16.89
C ARG A 135 -7.44 9.58 15.88
N GLY A 136 -8.16 9.01 14.92
CA GLY A 136 -8.93 9.75 13.93
C GLY A 136 -8.08 10.47 12.88
N LEU A 137 -6.76 10.25 12.85
CA LEU A 137 -5.90 10.80 11.81
C LEU A 137 -5.98 9.95 10.55
N HIS A 138 -6.04 10.63 9.42
CA HIS A 138 -5.91 10.06 8.09
C HIS A 138 -5.19 11.09 7.21
N GLU A 139 -3.87 11.09 7.27
CA GLU A 139 -3.04 12.16 6.71
C GLU A 139 -1.63 11.68 6.31
N ILE A 140 -0.99 12.43 5.40
CA ILE A 140 0.46 12.40 5.18
C ILE A 140 1.07 13.63 5.83
N ARG A 141 2.18 13.45 6.54
CA ARG A 141 3.08 14.52 6.95
C ARG A 141 4.33 14.48 6.11
N TRP A 142 4.73 15.62 5.56
CA TRP A 142 5.85 15.74 4.65
C TRP A 142 7.12 16.16 5.40
N PHE A 143 8.25 15.52 5.09
CA PHE A 143 9.49 15.61 5.85
C PHE A 143 10.73 15.98 5.03
N GLN A 144 10.67 15.94 3.69
CA GLN A 144 11.84 16.25 2.86
C GLN A 144 12.16 17.75 2.99
N GLN A 145 13.35 18.08 3.49
CA GLN A 145 13.81 19.46 3.67
C GLN A 145 14.58 19.98 2.46
N GLU A 146 15.17 19.07 1.68
CA GLU A 146 15.93 19.38 0.48
C GLU A 146 15.59 18.37 -0.61
N GLY A 147 15.23 18.84 -1.81
CA GLY A 147 14.90 17.96 -2.94
C GLY A 147 13.61 18.33 -3.63
N GLN A 148 12.96 17.35 -4.27
CA GLN A 148 11.85 17.61 -5.19
C GLN A 148 10.49 17.87 -4.52
N LEU A 149 10.38 17.65 -3.20
CA LEU A 149 9.21 17.91 -2.38
C LEU A 149 9.52 18.87 -1.21
N GLU A 150 10.62 19.63 -1.30
CA GLU A 150 11.06 20.54 -0.23
C GLU A 150 10.00 21.60 0.11
N GLU A 151 9.19 22.01 -0.86
CA GLU A 151 8.10 22.96 -0.68
C GLU A 151 6.95 22.43 0.18
N LEU A 152 6.89 21.10 0.36
CA LEU A 152 5.91 20.44 1.20
C LEU A 152 6.39 20.26 2.63
N GLU A 153 7.65 20.55 2.96
CA GLU A 153 8.20 20.34 4.29
C GLU A 153 7.32 20.92 5.40
N GLY A 154 7.07 20.12 6.43
CA GLY A 154 6.25 20.52 7.58
C GLY A 154 4.76 20.65 7.30
N THR A 155 4.31 20.49 6.04
CA THR A 155 2.89 20.51 5.69
C THR A 155 2.22 19.15 5.93
N THR A 156 0.90 19.12 5.77
CA THR A 156 0.09 17.91 5.95
C THR A 156 -0.96 17.82 4.85
N THR A 157 -1.09 16.64 4.25
CA THR A 157 -2.17 16.30 3.31
C THR A 157 -3.18 15.42 4.02
N GLN A 158 -4.41 15.90 4.20
CA GLN A 158 -5.49 15.13 4.82
C GLN A 158 -6.32 14.37 3.78
N PHE A 159 -6.76 13.18 4.15
CA PHE A 159 -7.73 12.41 3.37
C PHE A 159 -9.10 12.52 4.01
N PHE A 160 -10.06 13.01 3.24
CA PHE A 160 -11.46 13.02 3.65
C PHE A 160 -12.09 11.66 3.32
N HIS A 161 -12.86 11.13 4.27
CA HIS A 161 -13.72 9.96 4.07
C HIS A 161 -15.08 10.38 3.50
#